data_AF-A0A1B6DEK7-F1
#
_entry.id   AF-A0A1B6DEK7-F1
#
_cell.length_a   1.000
_cell.length_b   1.000
_cell.length_c   1.000
_cell.angle_alpha   90.00
_cell.angle_beta   90.00
_cell.angle_gamma   90.00
#
_symmetry.space_group_name_H-M   'P 1'
#
loop_
_entity.id
_entity.type
_entity.pdbx_description
1 polymer ?
#
loop_
_entity_poly.entity_id
_entity_poly.type
_entity_poly.pdbx_seq_one_letter_code
_entity_poly.pdbx_strand_id
1 'polypeptide(L)'
;MTEEVYDYELMRQVRAEAVNEATKAQTFGIILGTLGHQGSKKVLDNMQERLNSISKECVFVLLSEIFPNKLNLFHNIDAWIQIACPRLSIDWGKAFSKPLLTPYEGVLSLNQSEWKNDYPMDFYASSSLGPWTPNHKPEGCCGKGCKKENT
;
A
#
# COMPACT_ATOMS: atom_id res chain seq x y z
N MET A 1 -28.02 17.17 12.77
CA MET A 1 -26.73 17.02 12.04
C MET A 1 -25.83 16.32 13.03
N THR A 2 -25.63 15.01 12.89
CA THR A 2 -24.74 14.25 13.76
C THR A 2 -23.33 14.45 13.24
N GLU A 3 -22.49 15.16 13.99
CA GLU A 3 -21.07 15.19 13.70
C GLU A 3 -20.50 13.80 14.00
N GLU A 4 -20.11 13.07 12.96
CA GLU A 4 -19.31 11.86 13.13
C GLU A 4 -17.90 12.31 13.51
N VAL A 5 -17.59 12.22 14.80
CA VAL A 5 -16.21 12.40 15.29
C VAL A 5 -15.43 11.16 14.87
N TYR A 6 -14.71 11.27 13.75
CA TYR A 6 -13.80 10.21 13.33
C TYR A 6 -12.64 10.14 14.33
N ASP A 7 -12.50 9.01 15.02
CA ASP A 7 -11.43 8.79 15.97
C ASP A 7 -10.11 8.53 15.21
N TYR A 8 -9.46 9.63 14.83
CA TYR A 8 -8.18 9.61 14.13
C TYR A 8 -7.07 8.95 14.94
N GLU A 9 -7.11 9.04 16.27
CA GLU A 9 -6.11 8.41 17.13
C GLU A 9 -6.26 6.89 17.10
N LEU A 10 -7.48 6.39 17.27
CA LEU A 10 -7.78 4.97 17.16
C LEU A 10 -7.43 4.44 15.77
N MET A 11 -7.80 5.15 14.70
CA MET A 11 -7.42 4.75 13.34
C MET A 11 -5.90 4.63 13.22
N ARG A 12 -5.14 5.64 13.65
CA ARG A 12 -3.67 5.62 13.60
C ARG A 12 -3.07 4.46 14.39
N GLN A 13 -3.59 4.16 15.59
CA GLN A 13 -3.14 3.04 16.39
C GLN A 13 -3.36 1.71 15.67
N VAL A 14 -4.56 1.49 15.13
CA VAL A 14 -4.91 0.28 14.37
C VAL A 14 -4.02 0.12 13.13
N ARG A 15 -3.76 1.21 12.41
CA ARG A 15 -2.89 1.18 11.25
C ARG A 15 -1.43 0.91 11.63
N ALA A 16 -0.95 1.48 12.74
CA ALA A 16 0.39 1.22 13.26
C ALA A 16 0.58 -0.23 13.68
N GLU A 17 -0.41 -0.85 14.33
CA GLU A 17 -0.41 -2.27 14.66
C GLU A 17 -0.28 -3.15 13.40
N ALA A 18 -1.08 -2.87 12.37
CA ALA A 18 -1.02 -3.62 11.11
C ALA A 18 0.34 -3.51 10.41
N VAL A 19 0.94 -2.31 10.40
CA VAL A 19 2.30 -2.09 9.87
C VAL A 19 3.34 -2.86 10.68
N ASN A 20 3.26 -2.78 12.02
CA ASN A 20 4.20 -3.46 12.91
C ASN A 20 4.10 -4.99 12.76
N GLU A 21 2.90 -5.54 12.58
CA GLU A 21 2.72 -6.96 12.30
C GLU A 21 3.38 -7.34 10.96
N ALA A 22 3.19 -6.52 9.92
CA ALA A 22 3.75 -6.76 8.60
C ALA A 22 5.28 -6.64 8.54
N THR A 23 5.95 -5.95 9.48
CA THR A 23 7.43 -5.93 9.53
C THR A 23 8.05 -7.33 9.68
N LYS A 24 7.29 -8.28 10.23
CA LYS A 24 7.72 -9.66 10.47
C LYS A 24 7.45 -10.59 9.27
N ALA A 25 6.65 -10.15 8.30
CA ALA A 25 6.26 -10.92 7.13
C ALA A 25 7.47 -11.32 6.28
N GLN A 26 7.49 -12.55 5.77
CA GLN A 26 8.48 -13.01 4.79
C GLN A 26 7.91 -13.00 3.38
N THR A 27 6.63 -13.36 3.24
CA THR A 27 5.93 -13.36 1.97
C THR A 27 4.85 -12.29 1.93
N PHE A 28 4.98 -11.37 0.96
CA PHE A 28 3.99 -10.33 0.70
C PHE A 28 3.13 -10.67 -0.51
N GLY A 29 1.82 -10.46 -0.37
CA GLY A 29 0.89 -10.45 -1.50
C GLY A 29 0.66 -9.02 -1.98
N ILE A 30 0.93 -8.72 -3.24
CA ILE A 30 0.56 -7.44 -3.83
C ILE A 30 -0.72 -7.62 -4.65
N ILE A 31 -1.77 -6.90 -4.27
CA ILE A 31 -3.05 -6.89 -4.98
C ILE A 31 -3.10 -5.65 -5.88
N LEU A 32 -3.32 -5.85 -7.18
CA LEU A 32 -3.67 -4.75 -8.08
C LEU A 32 -5.17 -4.81 -8.39
N GLY A 33 -5.89 -3.74 -8.01
CA GLY A 33 -7.31 -3.58 -8.28
C GLY A 33 -7.58 -3.42 -9.78
N THR A 34 -8.46 -4.25 -10.34
CA THR A 34 -8.80 -4.21 -11.78
C THR A 34 -10.12 -3.49 -12.09
N LEU A 35 -10.88 -3.08 -11.07
CA LEU A 35 -12.14 -2.37 -11.23
C LEU A 35 -11.90 -0.85 -11.38
N GLY A 36 -12.31 -0.28 -12.51
CA GLY A 36 -12.17 1.15 -12.79
C GLY A 36 -10.71 1.63 -12.82
N HIS A 37 -10.48 2.89 -12.43
CA HIS A 37 -9.13 3.49 -12.36
C HIS A 37 -8.46 3.30 -10.98
N GLN A 38 -8.72 2.18 -10.31
CA GLN A 38 -8.23 1.99 -8.94
C GLN A 38 -6.76 1.58 -8.85
N GLY A 39 -6.28 0.76 -9.79
CA GLY A 39 -4.92 0.23 -9.79
C GLY A 39 -3.88 1.13 -10.47
N SER A 40 -2.60 0.90 -10.13
CA SER A 40 -1.46 1.56 -10.78
C SER A 40 -0.30 0.58 -10.97
N LYS A 41 0.00 0.25 -12.24
CA LYS A 41 1.16 -0.60 -12.59
C LYS A 41 2.47 0.03 -12.11
N LYS A 42 2.59 1.35 -12.17
CA LYS A 42 3.79 2.06 -11.70
C LYS A 42 4.05 1.84 -10.21
N VAL A 43 2.99 1.90 -9.39
CA VAL A 43 3.10 1.63 -7.95
C VAL A 43 3.42 0.16 -7.71
N LEU A 44 2.81 -0.75 -8.49
CA LEU A 44 3.12 -2.18 -8.43
C LEU A 44 4.60 -2.45 -8.70
N ASP A 45 5.12 -1.94 -9.82
CA ASP A 45 6.52 -2.13 -10.21
C ASP A 45 7.45 -1.59 -9.10
N ASN A 46 7.14 -0.43 -8.51
CA ASN A 46 7.93 0.12 -7.42
C ASN A 46 7.88 -0.74 -6.14
N MET A 47 6.72 -1.28 -5.77
CA MET A 47 6.59 -2.14 -4.59
C MET A 47 7.34 -3.46 -4.80
N GLN A 48 7.28 -4.04 -5.99
CA GLN A 48 8.03 -5.24 -6.34
C GLN A 48 9.54 -5.00 -6.27
N GLU A 49 10.04 -3.90 -6.85
CA GLU A 49 11.46 -3.51 -6.77
C GLU A 49 11.93 -3.42 -5.29
N ARG A 50 11.11 -2.82 -4.42
CA ARG A 50 11.43 -2.64 -2.99
C ARG A 50 11.44 -3.94 -2.19
N LEU A 51 10.47 -4.83 -2.43
CA LEU A 51 10.43 -6.13 -1.75
C LEU A 51 11.62 -7.01 -2.18
N ASN A 52 11.92 -7.01 -3.48
CA ASN A 52 13.05 -7.74 -4.03
C ASN A 52 14.40 -7.22 -3.48
N SER A 53 14.55 -5.90 -3.30
CA SER A 53 15.81 -5.32 -2.80
C SER A 53 16.15 -5.71 -1.36
N ILE A 54 15.17 -6.20 -0.60
CA ILE A 54 15.37 -6.70 0.78
C ILE A 54 15.08 -8.21 0.90
N SER A 55 15.08 -8.93 -0.23
CA SER A 55 14.91 -10.39 -0.30
C SER A 55 13.61 -10.90 0.34
N LYS A 56 12.51 -10.15 0.20
CA LYS A 56 11.16 -10.63 0.57
C LYS A 56 10.50 -11.32 -0.62
N GLU A 57 9.84 -12.44 -0.34
CA GLU A 57 9.05 -13.15 -1.35
C GLU A 57 7.80 -12.33 -1.70
N CYS A 58 7.46 -12.29 -2.99
CA CYS A 58 6.36 -11.47 -3.49
C CYS A 58 5.45 -12.26 -4.42
N VAL A 59 4.17 -12.36 -4.07
CA VAL A 59 3.12 -12.94 -4.91
C VAL A 59 2.23 -11.83 -5.45
N PHE A 60 2.02 -11.81 -6.76
CA PHE A 60 1.18 -10.82 -7.41
C PHE A 60 -0.21 -11.37 -7.73
N VAL A 61 -1.26 -10.63 -7.38
CA VAL A 61 -2.66 -11.03 -7.59
C VAL A 61 -3.47 -9.88 -8.22
N LEU A 62 -4.23 -10.18 -9.27
CA LEU A 62 -5.21 -9.28 -9.87
C LEU A 62 -6.60 -9.57 -9.32
N LEU A 63 -7.26 -8.57 -8.74
CA LEU A 63 -8.62 -8.72 -8.21
C LEU A 63 -9.51 -7.54 -8.59
N SER A 64 -10.73 -7.80 -9.04
CA SER A 64 -11.75 -6.76 -9.22
C SER A 64 -12.30 -6.28 -7.88
N GLU A 65 -12.46 -7.21 -6.93
CA GLU A 65 -13.00 -6.96 -5.60
C GLU A 65 -12.23 -7.76 -4.55
N ILE A 66 -11.92 -7.09 -3.44
CA ILE A 66 -11.09 -7.60 -2.34
C ILE A 66 -12.00 -7.90 -1.15
N PHE A 67 -12.03 -9.17 -0.73
CA PHE A 67 -12.82 -9.65 0.40
C PHE A 67 -11.99 -10.53 1.31
N PRO A 68 -12.23 -10.51 2.64
CA PRO A 68 -11.50 -11.36 3.60
C PRO A 68 -11.49 -12.83 3.20
N ASN A 69 -12.65 -13.41 2.90
CA ASN A 69 -12.77 -14.84 2.54
C ASN A 69 -11.96 -15.21 1.30
N LYS A 70 -11.78 -14.29 0.35
CA LYS A 70 -11.00 -14.52 -0.87
C LYS A 70 -9.51 -14.51 -0.57
N LEU A 71 -9.05 -13.58 0.27
CA LEU A 71 -7.63 -13.51 0.67
C LEU A 71 -7.24 -14.69 1.57
N ASN A 72 -8.17 -15.22 2.36
CA ASN A 72 -7.93 -16.39 3.22
C ASN A 72 -7.62 -17.69 2.45
N LEU A 73 -7.90 -17.73 1.15
CA LEU A 73 -7.54 -18.86 0.28
C LEU A 73 -6.03 -18.92 -0.01
N PHE A 74 -5.28 -17.84 0.25
CA PHE A 74 -3.84 -17.78 0.03
C PHE A 74 -3.09 -18.01 1.35
N HIS A 75 -2.82 -19.28 1.66
CA HIS A 75 -2.22 -19.67 2.94
C HIS A 75 -0.75 -19.24 3.11
N ASN A 76 -0.02 -19.01 2.02
CA ASN A 76 1.41 -18.70 2.04
C ASN A 76 1.72 -17.20 2.07
N ILE A 77 0.73 -16.35 2.36
CA ILE A 77 0.89 -14.90 2.40
C ILE A 77 0.79 -14.41 3.84
N ASP A 78 1.83 -13.69 4.28
CA ASP A 78 1.93 -13.16 5.64
C ASP A 78 1.30 -11.78 5.77
N ALA A 79 1.44 -10.94 4.75
CA ALA A 79 0.88 -9.59 4.70
C ALA A 79 0.49 -9.20 3.27
N TRP A 80 -0.51 -8.33 3.15
CA TRP A 80 -1.02 -7.84 1.88
C TRP A 80 -0.74 -6.36 1.69
N ILE A 81 -0.34 -5.97 0.48
CA ILE A 81 -0.29 -4.58 0.03
C ILE A 81 -1.32 -4.44 -1.09
N GLN A 82 -2.34 -3.61 -0.89
CA GLN A 82 -3.36 -3.37 -1.91
C GLN A 82 -3.12 -2.05 -2.65
N ILE A 83 -3.09 -2.15 -3.98
CA ILE A 83 -3.00 -1.05 -4.94
C ILE A 83 -4.38 -0.92 -5.59
N ALA A 84 -5.34 -0.47 -4.79
CA ALA A 84 -6.73 -0.24 -5.16
C ALA A 84 -7.30 0.92 -4.33
N CYS A 85 -8.54 0.82 -3.84
CA CYS A 85 -9.14 1.83 -2.98
C CYS A 85 -8.47 1.86 -1.58
N PRO A 86 -7.81 2.96 -1.17
CA PRO A 86 -7.11 3.04 0.13
C PRO A 86 -8.03 2.82 1.34
N ARG A 87 -9.33 3.10 1.20
CA ARG A 87 -10.33 2.87 2.25
C ARG A 87 -10.46 1.41 2.70
N LEU A 88 -10.11 0.45 1.85
CA LEU A 88 -10.17 -0.97 2.23
C LEU A 88 -9.22 -1.29 3.39
N SER A 89 -8.01 -0.73 3.37
CA SER A 89 -7.06 -0.89 4.46
C SER A 89 -7.48 -0.09 5.69
N ILE A 90 -7.96 1.14 5.49
CA ILE A 90 -8.21 2.10 6.58
C ILE A 90 -9.49 1.79 7.35
N ASP A 91 -10.60 1.58 6.62
CA ASP A 91 -11.92 1.38 7.21
C ASP A 91 -12.17 -0.10 7.53
N TRP A 92 -11.62 -1.02 6.72
CA TRP A 92 -11.94 -2.46 6.78
C TRP A 92 -10.74 -3.35 7.11
N GLY A 93 -9.56 -2.79 7.40
CA GLY A 93 -8.33 -3.57 7.61
C GLY A 93 -8.46 -4.66 8.67
N LYS A 94 -9.20 -4.41 9.76
CA LYS A 94 -9.44 -5.38 10.84
C LYS A 94 -10.32 -6.58 10.44
N ALA A 95 -11.05 -6.50 9.32
CA ALA A 95 -11.87 -7.62 8.83
C ALA A 95 -11.02 -8.72 8.17
N PHE A 96 -9.75 -8.44 7.86
CA PHE A 96 -8.83 -9.39 7.26
C PHE A 96 -8.02 -10.11 8.33
N SER A 97 -7.79 -11.42 8.16
CA SER A 97 -7.02 -12.21 9.12
C SER A 97 -5.50 -11.98 9.04
N LYS A 98 -5.05 -11.26 8.01
CA LYS A 98 -3.66 -10.89 7.75
C LYS A 98 -3.62 -9.37 7.51
N PRO A 99 -2.54 -8.68 7.85
CA PRO A 99 -2.42 -7.24 7.63
C PRO A 99 -2.72 -6.85 6.18
N LEU A 100 -3.66 -5.92 5.98
CA LEU A 100 -3.97 -5.34 4.68
C LEU A 100 -3.53 -3.88 4.65
N LEU A 101 -2.42 -3.62 3.97
CA LEU A 101 -1.73 -2.34 3.94
C LEU A 101 -2.05 -1.53 2.68
N THR A 102 -2.06 -0.21 2.81
CA THR A 102 -1.90 0.69 1.66
C THR A 102 -0.45 0.66 1.15
N PRO A 103 -0.15 1.20 -0.05
CA PRO A 103 1.23 1.23 -0.55
C PRO A 103 2.17 2.07 0.32
N TYR A 104 1.68 3.16 0.92
CA TYR A 104 2.46 3.96 1.89
C TYR A 104 2.88 3.11 3.09
N GLU A 105 1.93 2.39 3.67
CA GLU A 105 2.16 1.53 4.83
C GLU A 105 3.01 0.32 4.49
N GLY A 106 2.92 -0.19 3.26
CA GLY A 106 3.87 -1.14 2.70
C GLY A 106 5.29 -0.61 2.85
N VAL A 107 5.58 0.60 2.35
CA VAL A 107 6.91 1.21 2.46
C VAL A 107 7.36 1.39 3.92
N LEU A 108 6.45 1.77 4.82
CA LEU A 108 6.73 1.83 6.25
C LEU A 108 7.11 0.46 6.83
N SER A 109 6.38 -0.59 6.50
CA SER A 109 6.64 -1.96 6.99
C SER A 109 7.99 -2.50 6.52
N LEU A 110 8.54 -1.95 5.44
CA LEU A 110 9.86 -2.28 4.91
C LEU A 110 10.99 -1.42 5.53
N ASN A 111 10.68 -0.56 6.49
CA ASN A 111 11.62 0.43 7.08
C ASN A 111 12.28 1.35 6.02
N GLN A 112 11.56 1.66 4.94
CA GLN A 112 12.04 2.50 3.84
C GLN A 112 11.43 3.93 3.88
N SER A 113 10.63 4.23 4.89
CA SER A 113 10.10 5.56 5.19
C SER A 113 9.70 5.64 6.67
N GLU A 114 9.42 6.84 7.15
CA GLU A 114 9.05 7.12 8.54
C GLU A 114 7.57 7.51 8.63
N TRP A 115 6.97 7.23 9.80
CA TRP A 115 5.60 7.64 10.09
C TRP A 115 5.47 9.17 10.04
N LYS A 116 4.66 9.66 9.11
CA LYS A 116 4.30 11.07 9.04
C LYS A 116 3.28 11.43 10.13
N ASN A 117 3.38 12.67 10.65
CA ASN A 117 2.43 13.20 11.63
C ASN A 117 1.00 13.20 11.08
N ASP A 118 0.85 13.65 9.84
CA ASP A 118 -0.40 13.57 9.09
C ASP A 118 -0.42 12.27 8.28
N TYR A 119 -1.42 11.43 8.54
CA TYR A 119 -1.60 10.19 7.80
C TYR A 119 -1.89 10.51 6.32
N PRO A 120 -1.03 10.10 5.38
CA PRO A 120 -1.16 10.53 3.99
C PRO A 120 -2.30 9.79 3.31
N MET A 121 -3.32 10.55 2.93
CA MET A 121 -4.45 10.12 2.11
C MET A 121 -4.25 10.51 0.64
N ASP A 122 -3.03 10.34 0.14
CA ASP A 122 -2.55 10.99 -1.09
C ASP A 122 -2.50 10.06 -2.31
N PHE A 123 -3.06 8.85 -2.21
CA PHE A 123 -2.91 7.84 -3.27
C PHE A 123 -3.36 8.34 -4.65
N TYR A 124 -4.42 9.16 -4.76
CA TYR A 124 -4.82 9.77 -6.04
C TYR A 124 -4.47 11.26 -6.16
N ALA A 125 -3.78 11.83 -5.18
CA ALA A 125 -3.45 13.25 -5.17
C ALA A 125 -2.51 13.60 -6.34
N SER A 126 -2.71 14.77 -6.95
CA SER A 126 -1.80 15.31 -7.97
C SER A 126 -0.45 15.71 -7.37
N SER A 127 -0.46 16.23 -6.15
CA SER A 127 0.69 16.46 -5.28
C SER A 127 1.02 15.20 -4.49
N SER A 128 1.80 14.32 -5.10
CA SER A 128 2.29 13.10 -4.45
C SER A 128 3.30 13.41 -3.35
N LEU A 129 3.19 12.73 -2.20
CA LEU A 129 4.15 12.85 -1.10
C LEU A 129 5.28 11.80 -1.15
N GLY A 130 5.29 10.92 -2.16
CA GLY A 130 6.31 9.89 -2.33
C GLY A 130 5.99 8.82 -3.39
N PRO A 131 6.95 7.91 -3.67
CA PRO A 131 6.89 6.93 -4.76
C PRO A 131 5.82 5.85 -4.62
N TRP A 132 5.09 5.84 -3.49
CA TRP A 132 3.94 4.97 -3.23
C TRP A 132 2.64 5.45 -3.88
N THR A 133 2.64 6.57 -4.61
CA THR A 133 1.46 7.05 -5.34
C THR A 133 1.67 7.10 -6.85
N PRO A 134 0.61 6.95 -7.68
CA PRO A 134 0.71 6.92 -9.13
C PRO A 134 1.29 8.22 -9.74
N ASN A 135 0.92 9.35 -9.15
CA ASN A 135 1.27 10.69 -9.66
C ASN A 135 2.66 11.17 -9.20
N HIS A 136 3.40 10.36 -8.43
CA HIS A 136 4.74 10.73 -7.98
C HIS A 136 5.68 11.04 -9.14
N LYS A 137 6.34 12.20 -9.10
CA LYS A 137 7.41 12.54 -10.04
C LYS A 137 8.73 12.56 -9.26
N PRO A 138 9.74 11.77 -9.66
CA PRO A 138 11.05 11.84 -9.02
C PRO A 138 11.61 13.26 -9.16
N GLU A 139 12.37 13.72 -8.17
CA GLU A 139 13.03 15.02 -8.19
C GLU A 139 13.87 15.16 -9.48
N GLY A 140 13.70 16.28 -10.18
CA GLY A 140 14.36 16.55 -11.47
C GLY A 140 13.60 16.11 -12.73
N CYS A 141 12.52 15.34 -12.64
CA CYS A 141 11.78 14.88 -13.83
C CYS A 141 10.53 15.74 -14.13
N CYS A 142 10.69 16.77 -14.97
CA CYS A 142 9.59 17.60 -15.47
C CYS A 142 9.07 17.10 -16.84
N GLY A 143 8.30 16.01 -16.90
CA GLY A 143 7.57 15.63 -18.13
C GLY A 143 7.33 14.13 -18.35
N LYS A 144 6.62 13.79 -19.43
CA LYS A 144 6.44 12.41 -19.90
C LYS A 144 7.71 11.96 -20.64
N GLY A 145 8.45 11.00 -20.09
CA GLY A 145 9.53 10.31 -20.82
C GLY A 145 10.93 10.28 -20.19
N CYS A 146 11.09 10.30 -18.87
CA CYS A 146 12.42 10.06 -18.27
C CYS A 146 12.85 8.60 -18.48
N LYS A 147 13.88 8.38 -19.31
CA LYS A 147 14.66 7.14 -19.29
C LYS A 147 15.51 7.15 -18.02
N LYS A 148 15.51 6.05 -17.26
CA LYS A 148 16.45 5.86 -16.14
C LYS A 148 17.87 5.85 -16.74
N GLU A 149 18.70 6.83 -16.38
CA GLU A 149 20.15 6.72 -16.59
C GLU A 149 20.68 5.70 -15.59
N ASN A 150 21.17 4.57 -16.10
CA ASN A 150 21.84 3.57 -15.30
C ASN A 150 23.23 4.11 -14.92
N THR A 151 23.48 4.31 -13.63
CA THR A 151 24.85 4.31 -13.08
C THR A 151 25.03 3.04 -12.27
#